data_AF-A0A817S4Z2-F1
#
_entry.id   AF-A0A817S4Z2-F1
#
_cell.length_a   1.000
_cell.length_b   1.000
_cell.length_c   1.000
_cell.angle_alpha   90.00
_cell.angle_beta   90.00
_cell.angle_gamma   90.00
#
_symmetry.space_group_name_H-M   'P 1'
#
loop_
_entity.id
_entity.type
_entity.pdbx_description
1 polymer ?
#
loop_
_entity_poly.entity_id
_entity_poly.type
_entity_poly.pdbx_seq_one_letter_code
_entity_poly.pdbx_strand_id
1 'polypeptide(L)' 'VAERSLAIWSNEYIVQLVEENLEEILPILLPPLCRISKTHWNTNIVTLTYNLLRNLMEINKQLCDKVLNTLRDDEKK' A
#
# COMPACT_ATOMS: atom_id res chain seq x y z
N VAL A 1 0.93 -10.66 13.61
CA VAL A 1 -0.14 -10.63 12.58
C VAL A 1 0.26 -9.77 11.39
N ALA A 2 0.57 -8.48 11.59
CA ALA A 2 1.01 -7.58 10.51
C ALA A 2 2.12 -8.15 9.61
N GLU A 3 3.15 -8.76 10.17
CA GLU A 3 4.22 -9.43 9.41
C GLU A 3 3.71 -10.56 8.51
N ARG A 4 2.83 -11.43 9.02
CA ARG A 4 2.22 -12.52 8.22
C ARG A 4 1.27 -11.98 7.15
N SER A 5 0.56 -10.90 7.43
CA SER A 5 -0.28 -10.21 6.44
C SER A 5 0.57 -9.58 5.33
N LEU A 6 1.73 -9.00 5.67
CA LEU A 6 2.68 -8.45 4.70
C LEU A 6 3.39 -9.55 3.90
N ALA A 7 3.63 -10.72 4.49
CA ALA A 7 4.25 -11.87 3.80
C ALA A 7 3.41 -12.40 2.61
N ILE A 8 2.11 -12.07 2.54
CA ILE A 8 1.26 -12.39 1.38
C ILE A 8 1.81 -11.75 0.09
N TRP A 9 2.47 -10.59 0.20
CA TRP A 9 3.10 -9.88 -0.93
C TRP A 9 4.37 -10.54 -1.45
N SER A 10 4.90 -11.54 -0.75
CA SER A 10 5.98 -12.38 -1.28
C SER A 10 5.47 -13.44 -2.27
N ASN A 11 4.15 -13.62 -2.39
CA ASN A 11 3.56 -14.53 -3.36
C ASN A 11 3.30 -13.80 -4.68
N GLU A 12 4.12 -14.10 -5.69
CA GLU A 12 4.03 -13.50 -7.03
C GLU A 12 2.64 -13.62 -7.66
N TYR A 13 1.94 -14.74 -7.42
CA TYR A 13 0.58 -14.92 -7.94
C TYR A 13 -0.41 -13.91 -7.35
N ILE A 14 -0.28 -13.62 -6.05
CA ILE A 14 -1.12 -12.61 -5.40
C ILE A 14 -0.77 -11.21 -5.92
N VAL A 15 0.53 -10.92 -6.10
CA VAL A 15 0.97 -9.64 -6.66
C VAL A 15 0.38 -9.43 -8.04
N GLN A 16 0.46 -10.43 -8.92
CA GLN A 16 -0.09 -10.34 -10.27
C GLN A 16 -1.61 -10.10 -10.26
N LEU A 17 -2.36 -10.81 -9.42
CA LEU A 17 -3.81 -10.58 -9.28
C LEU A 17 -4.15 -9.17 -8.79
N VAL A 18 -3.33 -8.63 -7.89
CA VAL A 18 -3.48 -7.25 -7.43
C VAL A 18 -3.15 -6.25 -8.54
N GLU A 19 -2.13 -6.51 -9.35
CA GLU A 19 -1.76 -5.67 -10.50
C GLU A 19 -2.88 -5.61 -11.54
N GLU A 20 -3.53 -6.74 -11.83
CA GLU A 20 -4.66 -6.82 -12.77
C GLU A 20 -5.90 -6.04 -12.29
N ASN A 21 -6.04 -5.85 -10.97
CA ASN A 21 -7.20 -5.20 -10.34
C ASN A 21 -6.81 -3.94 -9.56
N LEU A 22 -5.68 -3.31 -9.94
CA LEU A 22 -5.04 -2.28 -9.14
C LEU A 22 -5.94 -1.05 -8.94
N GLU A 23 -6.76 -0.69 -9.92
CA GLU A 23 -7.67 0.48 -9.87
C GLU A 23 -8.67 0.41 -8.72
N GLU A 24 -9.17 -0.78 -8.40
CA GLU A 24 -10.14 -1.01 -7.33
C GLU A 24 -9.46 -1.32 -5.99
N ILE A 25 -8.34 -2.06 -6.03
CA ILE A 25 -7.65 -2.54 -4.83
C ILE A 25 -6.80 -1.43 -4.18
N LEU A 26 -6.14 -0.60 -4.99
CA LEU A 26 -5.20 0.41 -4.48
C LEU A 26 -5.85 1.44 -3.55
N PRO A 27 -7.04 2.02 -3.84
CA PRO A 27 -7.73 2.92 -2.91
C PRO A 27 -7.99 2.33 -1.53
N ILE A 28 -8.18 1.01 -1.44
CA ILE A 28 -8.46 0.30 -0.19
C ILE A 28 -7.17 0.02 0.58
N LEU A 29 -6.09 -0.35 -0.12
CA LEU A 29 -4.81 -0.71 0.48
C LEU A 29 -3.98 0.50 0.93
N LEU A 30 -3.99 1.59 0.17
CA LEU A 30 -3.11 2.73 0.41
C LEU A 30 -3.29 3.40 1.78
N PRO A 31 -4.52 3.71 2.26
CA PRO A 31 -4.68 4.39 3.55
C PRO A 31 -4.09 3.64 4.76
N PRO A 32 -4.37 2.34 4.99
CA PRO A 32 -3.77 1.63 6.11
C PRO A 32 -2.25 1.49 5.97
N LEU A 33 -1.72 1.29 4.75
CA LEU A 33 -0.28 1.21 4.53
C LEU A 33 0.42 2.56 4.86
N CYS A 34 -0.15 3.69 4.44
CA CYS A 34 0.36 5.02 4.78
C CYS A 34 0.32 5.33 6.28
N ARG A 35 -0.68 4.79 7.01
CA ARG A 35 -0.75 4.93 8.47
C ARG A 35 0.31 4.08 9.16
N ILE A 36 0.47 2.82 8.75
CA ILE A 36 1.42 1.87 9.33
C ILE A 36 2.85 2.40 9.16
N SER A 37 3.20 2.94 7.98
CA SER A 37 4.55 3.47 7.74
C SER A 37 4.94 4.63 8.66
N LYS A 38 3.97 5.38 9.21
CA LYS A 38 4.21 6.53 10.09
C LYS A 38 4.06 6.23 11.58
N THR A 39 3.23 5.26 11.95
CA THR A 39 2.76 5.09 13.34
C THR A 39 3.09 3.73 13.96
N HIS A 40 3.61 2.79 13.19
CA HIS A 40 3.88 1.45 13.69
C HIS A 40 5.17 1.42 14.53
N TRP A 41 5.12 0.78 15.70
CA TRP A 41 6.23 0.73 16.67
C TRP A 41 7.40 -0.17 16.24
N ASN A 42 7.13 -1.19 15.42
CA ASN A 42 8.14 -2.11 14.91
C ASN A 42 8.73 -1.61 13.59
N THR A 43 10.01 -1.24 13.61
CA THR A 43 10.77 -0.72 12.46
C THR A 43 10.84 -1.71 11.29
N ASN A 44 10.88 -3.02 11.53
CA ASN A 44 10.90 -4.00 10.43
C ASN A 44 9.60 -3.97 9.62
N ILE A 45 8.47 -3.88 10.32
CA ILE A 45 7.15 -3.75 9.69
C ILE A 45 7.04 -2.44 8.91
N VAL A 46 7.59 -1.35 9.45
CA VAL A 46 7.69 -0.05 8.75
C VAL A 46 8.49 -0.21 7.45
N THR A 47 9.68 -0.81 7.49
CA THR A 47 10.51 -1.06 6.29
C THR A 47 9.80 -1.91 5.25
N LEU A 48 9.17 -3.02 5.65
CA LEU A 48 8.40 -3.87 4.74
C LEU A 48 7.24 -3.11 4.08
N THR A 49 6.54 -2.28 4.86
CA THR A 49 5.45 -1.43 4.35
C THR A 49 5.96 -0.40 3.35
N TYR A 50 7.13 0.21 3.61
CA TYR A 50 7.75 1.14 2.66
C TYR A 50 8.16 0.48 1.35
N ASN A 51 8.70 -0.74 1.41
CA ASN A 51 9.04 -1.50 0.20
C ASN A 51 7.79 -1.82 -0.62
N LEU A 52 6.71 -2.24 0.03
CA LEU A 52 5.43 -2.48 -0.64
C LEU A 52 4.87 -1.22 -1.29
N LEU A 53 4.86 -0.09 -0.56
CA LEU A 53 4.42 1.20 -1.11
C LEU A 53 5.25 1.62 -2.32
N ARG A 54 6.57 1.40 -2.29
CA ARG A 54 7.46 1.66 -3.44
C ARG A 54 7.07 0.82 -4.65
N ASN A 55 6.90 -0.49 -4.47
CA ASN A 55 6.51 -1.38 -5.57
C ASN A 55 5.18 -0.95 -6.19
N LEU A 56 4.17 -0.61 -5.37
CA LEU A 56 2.87 -0.12 -5.86
C LEU A 56 3.00 1.16 -6.68
N MET A 57 3.90 2.08 -6.28
CA MET A 57 4.20 3.29 -7.05
C MET A 57 4.94 3.01 -8.36
N GLU A 58 5.80 1.99 -8.39
CA GLU A 58 6.51 1.57 -9.61
C GLU A 58 5.56 0.94 -10.63
N ILE A 59 4.55 0.19 -10.18
CA ILE A 59 3.52 -0.41 -11.03
C ILE A 59 2.65 0.67 -11.68
N ASN A 60 2.07 1.59 -10.90
CA ASN A 60 1.24 2.66 -11.44
C ASN A 60 1.30 3.93 -10.58
N LYS A 61 2.27 4.77 -10.90
CA LYS A 61 2.49 6.05 -10.24
C LYS A 61 1.27 6.98 -10.33
N GLN A 62 0.63 7.08 -11.50
CA GLN A 62 -0.49 8.01 -11.71
C GLN A 62 -1.70 7.65 -10.85
N LEU A 63 -2.00 6.36 -10.74
CA LEU A 63 -3.09 5.88 -9.90
C LEU A 63 -2.77 6.08 -8.41
N CYS A 64 -1.53 5.79 -7.98
CA CYS A 64 -1.06 6.08 -6.63
C CYS A 64 -1.24 7.57 -6.27
N ASP A 65 -0.75 8.47 -7.13
CA ASP A 65 -0.86 9.92 -6.91
C ASP A 65 -2.33 10.36 -6.83
N LYS A 66 -3.20 9.82 -7.69
CA LYS A 66 -4.65 10.10 -7.65
C LYS A 66 -5.28 9.68 -6.33
N VAL A 67 -5.01 8.46 -5.88
CA VAL A 67 -5.54 7.93 -4.61
C VAL A 67 -5.01 8.73 -3.43
N LEU A 68 -3.72 9.05 -3.39
CA LEU A 68 -3.13 9.87 -2.32
C LEU A 68 -3.77 11.25 -2.21
N ASN A 69 -4.08 11.88 -3.35
CA ASN A 69 -4.76 13.17 -3.36
C ASN A 69 -6.18 13.06 -2.79
N THR A 70 -6.94 12.03 -3.20
CA THR A 70 -8.27 11.77 -2.64
C THR A 70 -8.22 11.54 -1.13
N LEU A 71 -7.30 10.71 -0.64
CA LEU A 71 -7.13 10.47 0.81
C LEU A 71 -6.83 11.76 1.58
N ARG A 72 -5.95 12.60 1.03
CA ARG A 72 -5.60 13.88 1.65
C ARG A 72 -6.78 14.86 1.69
N ASP A 73 -7.68 14.80 0.71
CA ASP A 73 -8.87 15.66 0.69
C ASP A 73 -9.98 15.15 1.61
N ASP A 74 -10.10 13.84 1.80
CA ASP A 74 -10.97 13.24 2.83
C ASP A 74 -10.48 13.56 4.26
N GLU A 75 -9.16 13.63 4.51
CA GLU A 75 -8.61 14.04 5.81
C GLU A 75 -8.85 15.52 6.17
N LYS A 76 -9.25 16.36 5.20
CA LYS A 76 -9.52 17.80 5.42
C LYS A 76 -11.01 18.13 5.63
N LYS A 77 -11.91 17.17 5.44
CA LYS A 77 -13.34 17.30 5.73
C LYS A 77 -13.62 16.97 7.20
#